data_AF-A0A9D7RPW2-F1
#
_entry.id   AF-A0A9D7RPW2-F1
#
_cell.length_a   1.000
_cell.length_b   1.000
_cell.length_c   1.000
_cell.angle_alpha   90.00
_cell.angle_beta   90.00
_cell.angle_gamma   90.00
#
_symmetry.space_group_name_H-M   'P 1'
#
loop_
_entity.id
_entity.type
_entity.pdbx_description
1 polymer ?
#
loop_
_entity_poly.entity_id
_entity_poly.type
_entity_poly.pdbx_seq_one_letter_code
_entity_poly.pdbx_strand_id
1 'polypeptide(L)'
;MKKIIDSRRLLGATAKSDLNELSKLYKTLMKTHHPDRFTDEAERLNAEETSKHVIEAYHFLVSISTETHAKNEEEYERTISTSPIKDWHYKAQTLHVTFGDGSIHEYFSVPSNVYNKFINTDANPRFARRHIFNSFTRRRISGPTAA
;
A
#
# COMPACT_ATOMS: atom_id res chain seq x y z
N MET A 1 0.08 -10.85 0.96
CA MET A 1 1.01 -11.17 -0.16
C MET A 1 0.35 -11.21 -1.54
N LYS A 2 -0.79 -11.88 -1.75
CA LYS A 2 -1.44 -12.05 -3.07
C LYS A 2 -1.61 -10.73 -3.86
N LYS A 3 -2.14 -9.68 -3.23
CA LYS A 3 -2.30 -8.35 -3.88
C LYS A 3 -1.00 -7.78 -4.46
N ILE A 4 0.12 -7.89 -3.74
CA ILE A 4 1.43 -7.40 -4.21
C ILE A 4 1.91 -8.19 -5.42
N ILE A 5 1.76 -9.51 -5.37
CA ILE A 5 2.15 -10.40 -6.47
C ILE A 5 1.28 -10.13 -7.71
N ASP A 6 -0.03 -10.01 -7.53
CA ASP A 6 -0.97 -9.76 -8.61
C ASP A 6 -0.74 -8.39 -9.26
N SER A 7 -0.52 -7.32 -8.46
CA SER A 7 -0.16 -6.00 -8.99
C SER A 7 1.16 -6.00 -9.75
N ARG A 8 2.18 -6.72 -9.25
CA ARG A 8 3.46 -6.88 -9.95
C ARG A 8 3.28 -7.61 -11.28
N ARG A 9 2.54 -8.72 -11.27
CA ARG A 9 2.23 -9.48 -12.49
C ARG A 9 1.48 -8.63 -13.50
N LEU A 10 0.48 -7.86 -13.07
CA LEU A 10 -0.31 -6.99 -13.94
C LEU A 10 0.55 -5.91 -14.61
N LEU A 11 1.48 -5.29 -13.88
CA LEU A 11 2.39 -4.29 -14.45
C LEU A 11 3.58 -4.88 -15.21
N GLY A 12 3.87 -6.17 -15.08
CA GLY A 12 5.15 -6.75 -15.49
C GLY A 12 6.33 -6.30 -14.62
N ALA A 13 6.06 -5.85 -13.40
CA ALA A 13 7.08 -5.38 -12.45
C ALA A 13 7.66 -6.54 -11.62
N THR A 14 8.87 -6.33 -11.09
CA THR A 14 9.52 -7.28 -10.20
C THR A 14 9.53 -6.78 -8.76
N ALA A 15 10.06 -7.59 -7.84
CA ALA A 15 10.28 -7.16 -6.46
C ALA A 15 11.34 -6.05 -6.32
N LYS A 16 12.18 -5.86 -7.34
CA LYS A 16 13.27 -4.88 -7.36
C LYS A 16 12.95 -3.64 -8.18
N SER A 17 11.75 -3.57 -8.77
CA SER A 17 11.40 -2.47 -9.65
C SER A 17 11.35 -1.15 -8.88
N ASP A 18 12.11 -0.18 -9.38
CA ASP A 18 12.23 1.16 -8.83
C ASP A 18 11.06 2.06 -9.31
N LEU A 19 10.95 3.27 -8.77
CA LEU A 19 9.84 4.17 -9.15
C LEU A 19 9.87 4.56 -10.62
N ASN A 20 11.06 4.66 -11.22
CA ASN A 20 11.22 5.02 -12.63
C ASN A 20 10.75 3.88 -13.54
N GLU A 21 11.10 2.64 -13.23
CA GLU A 21 10.67 1.44 -13.93
C GLU A 21 9.16 1.25 -13.82
N LEU A 22 8.60 1.38 -12.62
CA LEU A 22 7.13 1.33 -12.42
C LEU A 22 6.42 2.38 -13.27
N SER A 23 6.95 3.62 -13.32
CA SER A 23 6.39 4.70 -14.14
C SER A 23 6.46 4.38 -15.64
N LYS A 24 7.58 3.81 -16.11
CA LYS A 24 7.74 3.39 -17.51
C LYS A 24 6.79 2.27 -17.89
N LEU A 25 6.69 1.22 -17.07
CA LEU A 25 5.78 0.09 -17.28
C LEU A 25 4.32 0.56 -17.35
N TYR A 26 3.91 1.39 -16.39
CA TYR A 26 2.58 1.99 -16.37
C TYR A 26 2.28 2.78 -17.66
N LYS A 27 3.17 3.69 -18.06
CA LYS A 27 2.99 4.50 -19.28
C LYS A 27 2.91 3.63 -20.53
N THR A 28 3.71 2.57 -20.62
CA THR A 28 3.67 1.62 -21.74
C THR A 28 2.33 0.88 -21.80
N LEU A 29 1.85 0.35 -20.66
CA LEU A 29 0.56 -0.34 -20.60
C LEU A 29 -0.61 0.58 -20.93
N MET A 30 -0.62 1.80 -20.38
CA MET A 30 -1.66 2.79 -20.69
C MET A 30 -1.65 3.18 -22.16
N LYS A 31 -0.49 3.30 -22.81
CA LYS A 31 -0.43 3.53 -24.25
C LYS A 31 -1.08 2.41 -25.04
N THR A 32 -1.04 1.15 -24.60
CA THR A 32 -1.63 0.02 -25.31
C THR A 32 -3.13 -0.14 -25.02
N HIS A 33 -3.53 0.10 -23.77
CA HIS A 33 -4.88 -0.20 -23.26
C HIS A 33 -5.72 1.04 -22.95
N HIS A 34 -5.39 2.22 -23.51
CA HIS A 34 -6.22 3.41 -23.33
C HIS A 34 -7.58 3.24 -24.04
N PRO A 35 -8.72 3.53 -23.41
CA PRO A 35 -10.05 3.43 -24.02
C PRO A 35 -10.16 4.16 -25.37
N ASP A 36 -9.59 5.36 -25.49
CA ASP A 36 -9.58 6.15 -26.73
C ASP A 36 -8.95 5.46 -27.96
N ARG A 37 -8.23 4.35 -27.77
CA ARG A 37 -7.66 3.59 -28.89
C ARG A 37 -8.67 2.66 -29.57
N PHE A 38 -9.81 2.43 -28.94
CA PHE A 38 -10.81 1.46 -29.40
C PHE A 38 -12.05 2.21 -29.86
N THR A 39 -12.49 1.90 -31.08
CA THR A 39 -13.74 2.44 -31.64
C THR A 39 -14.93 1.53 -31.40
N ASP A 40 -14.69 0.24 -31.18
CA ASP A 40 -15.70 -0.73 -30.79
C ASP A 40 -16.09 -0.55 -29.32
N GLU A 41 -17.38 -0.62 -29.03
CA GLU A 41 -17.91 -0.37 -27.69
C GLU A 41 -17.50 -1.45 -26.68
N ALA A 42 -17.50 -2.73 -27.09
CA ALA A 42 -17.11 -3.82 -26.20
C ALA A 42 -15.61 -3.77 -25.89
N GLU A 43 -14.77 -3.48 -26.90
CA GLU A 43 -13.33 -3.29 -26.70
C GLU A 43 -13.02 -2.09 -25.81
N ARG A 44 -13.75 -0.97 -25.97
CA ARG A 44 -13.60 0.21 -25.13
C ARG A 44 -13.93 -0.08 -23.66
N LEU A 45 -15.04 -0.77 -23.39
CA LEU A 45 -15.41 -1.16 -22.02
C LEU A 45 -14.35 -2.08 -21.38
N ASN A 46 -13.83 -3.05 -22.15
CA ASN A 46 -12.74 -3.91 -21.67
C ASN A 46 -11.45 -3.12 -21.39
N ALA A 47 -11.14 -2.12 -22.20
CA ALA A 47 -10.01 -1.23 -22.00
C ALA A 47 -10.19 -0.31 -20.78
N GLU A 48 -11.41 0.16 -20.51
CA GLU A 48 -11.75 0.93 -19.30
C GLU A 48 -11.51 0.09 -18.04
N GLU A 49 -12.00 -1.15 -18.01
CA GLU A 49 -11.77 -2.05 -16.87
C GLU A 49 -10.28 -2.37 -16.69
N THR A 50 -9.58 -2.68 -17.78
CA THR A 50 -8.15 -2.99 -17.76
C THR A 50 -7.33 -1.79 -17.29
N SER A 51 -7.59 -0.60 -17.82
CA SER A 51 -6.87 0.63 -17.46
C SER A 51 -7.09 0.99 -16.00
N LYS A 52 -8.30 0.82 -15.46
CA LYS A 52 -8.59 0.99 -14.03
C LYS A 52 -7.71 0.07 -13.17
N HIS A 53 -7.65 -1.22 -13.50
CA HIS A 53 -6.80 -2.16 -12.77
C HIS A 53 -5.30 -1.81 -12.86
N VAL A 54 -4.84 -1.37 -14.03
CA VAL A 54 -3.44 -0.92 -14.23
C VAL A 54 -3.12 0.31 -13.39
N ILE A 55 -4.03 1.30 -13.35
CA ILE A 55 -3.89 2.51 -12.53
C ILE A 55 -3.82 2.15 -11.04
N GLU A 56 -4.75 1.33 -10.56
CA GLU A 56 -4.80 0.90 -9.16
C GLU A 56 -3.52 0.14 -8.75
N ALA A 57 -3.07 -0.80 -9.59
CA ALA A 57 -1.86 -1.57 -9.34
C ALA A 57 -0.60 -0.71 -9.36
N TYR A 58 -0.51 0.27 -10.27
CA TYR A 58 0.60 1.23 -10.32
C TYR A 58 0.68 2.02 -9.02
N HIS A 59 -0.40 2.71 -8.63
CA HIS A 59 -0.41 3.52 -7.42
C HIS A 59 -0.17 2.68 -6.16
N PHE A 60 -0.68 1.44 -6.14
CA PHE A 60 -0.41 0.52 -5.05
C PHE A 60 1.08 0.18 -4.93
N LEU A 61 1.74 -0.22 -6.03
CA LEU A 61 3.17 -0.55 -6.03
C LEU A 61 4.05 0.63 -5.66
N VAL A 62 3.73 1.83 -6.17
CA VAL A 62 4.39 3.07 -5.77
C VAL A 62 4.27 3.27 -4.26
N SER A 63 3.06 3.13 -3.69
CA SER A 63 2.80 3.37 -2.27
C SER A 63 3.54 2.44 -1.29
N ILE A 64 3.96 1.26 -1.75
CA ILE A 64 4.71 0.27 -0.95
C ILE A 64 6.20 0.22 -1.29
N SER A 65 6.67 1.06 -2.22
CA SER A 65 8.06 1.07 -2.67
C SER A 65 9.00 1.59 -1.58
N THR A 66 10.24 1.10 -1.58
CA THR A 66 11.27 1.54 -0.64
C THR A 66 11.60 3.02 -0.80
N GLU A 67 11.59 3.54 -2.02
CA GLU A 67 11.79 4.97 -2.29
C GLU A 67 10.66 5.83 -1.70
N THR A 68 9.40 5.39 -1.82
CA THR A 68 8.27 6.10 -1.21
C THR A 68 8.31 6.01 0.32
N HIS A 69 8.83 4.91 0.89
CA HIS A 69 9.06 4.82 2.33
C HIS A 69 10.15 5.77 2.79
N ALA A 70 11.29 5.81 2.09
CA ALA A 70 12.40 6.70 2.42
C ALA A 70 11.99 8.18 2.37
N LYS A 71 11.20 8.58 1.37
CA LYS A 71 10.68 9.96 1.25
C LYS A 71 9.78 10.39 2.42
N ASN A 72 9.14 9.44 3.09
CA ASN A 72 8.19 9.70 4.18
C ASN A 72 8.71 9.18 5.54
N GLU A 73 9.98 8.81 5.63
CA GLU A 73 10.52 8.08 6.79
C GLU A 73 10.47 8.91 8.06
N GLU A 74 10.86 10.19 7.99
CA GLU A 74 10.85 11.09 9.13
C GLU A 74 9.44 11.33 9.69
N GLU A 75 8.45 11.59 8.82
CA GLU A 75 7.05 11.73 9.23
C GLU A 75 6.54 10.45 9.89
N TYR A 76 6.86 9.30 9.28
CA TYR A 76 6.41 8.00 9.77
C TYR A 76 7.02 7.65 11.14
N GLU A 77 8.33 7.84 11.31
CA GLU A 77 9.03 7.58 12.57
C GLU A 77 8.51 8.48 13.69
N ARG A 78 8.19 9.75 13.38
CA ARG A 78 7.49 10.65 14.31
C ARG A 78 6.14 10.09 14.72
N THR A 79 5.27 9.77 13.75
CA THR A 79 3.93 9.21 14.02
C THR A 79 3.99 7.97 14.91
N ILE A 80 4.81 6.97 14.58
CA ILE A 80 4.85 5.73 15.38
C ILE A 80 5.48 5.90 16.76
N SER A 81 6.25 6.96 16.96
CA SER A 81 6.93 7.26 18.23
C SER A 81 6.08 8.12 19.16
N THR A 82 5.32 9.07 18.63
CA THR A 82 4.60 10.08 19.42
C THR A 82 3.09 9.87 19.46
N SER A 83 2.51 9.30 18.40
CA SER A 83 1.06 9.19 18.26
C SER A 83 0.55 7.88 18.86
N PRO A 84 -0.48 7.89 19.72
CA PRO A 84 -1.10 6.66 20.20
C PRO A 84 -1.81 5.94 19.05
N ILE A 85 -2.04 4.64 19.21
CA ILE A 85 -2.94 3.90 18.31
C ILE A 85 -4.37 4.22 18.74
N LYS A 86 -5.16 4.79 17.83
CA LYS A 86 -6.55 5.18 18.08
C LYS A 86 -7.53 4.07 17.72
N ASP A 87 -7.30 3.40 16.60
CA ASP A 87 -8.17 2.34 16.09
C ASP A 87 -7.36 1.39 15.20
N TRP A 88 -7.84 0.15 15.04
CA TRP A 88 -7.23 -0.82 14.15
C TRP A 88 -8.25 -1.83 13.61
N HIS A 89 -7.97 -2.33 12.41
CA HIS A 89 -8.76 -3.39 11.79
C HIS A 89 -7.84 -4.39 11.11
N TYR A 90 -8.08 -5.69 11.31
CA TYR A 90 -7.28 -6.75 10.72
C TYR A 90 -8.13 -7.68 9.87
N LYS A 91 -7.76 -7.80 8.59
CA LYS A 91 -8.45 -8.68 7.64
C LYS A 91 -7.46 -9.26 6.63
N ALA A 92 -7.56 -10.56 6.38
CA ALA A 92 -6.76 -11.25 5.37
C ALA A 92 -5.25 -10.93 5.44
N GLN A 93 -4.67 -10.99 6.65
CA GLN A 93 -3.25 -10.66 6.92
C GLN A 93 -2.85 -9.22 6.58
N THR A 94 -3.83 -8.30 6.54
CA THR A 94 -3.60 -6.87 6.40
C THR A 94 -4.08 -6.19 7.68
N LEU A 95 -3.19 -5.47 8.35
CA LEU A 95 -3.51 -4.67 9.52
C LEU A 95 -3.60 -3.20 9.12
N HIS A 96 -4.77 -2.61 9.30
CA HIS A 96 -5.03 -1.19 9.24
C HIS A 96 -4.86 -0.59 10.63
N VAL A 97 -4.10 0.50 10.74
CA VAL A 97 -3.89 1.24 11.99
C VAL A 97 -4.19 2.70 11.74
N THR A 98 -5.07 3.26 12.57
CA THR A 98 -5.36 4.69 12.66
C THR A 98 -4.66 5.23 13.89
N PHE A 99 -3.83 6.26 13.71
CA PHE A 99 -3.10 6.90 14.80
C PHE A 99 -3.88 8.10 15.36
N GLY A 100 -3.49 8.53 16.56
CA GLY A 100 -4.08 9.70 17.23
C GLY A 100 -3.91 11.01 16.46
N ASP A 101 -2.89 11.12 15.60
CA ASP A 101 -2.66 12.26 14.72
C ASP A 101 -3.52 12.23 13.43
N GLY A 102 -4.41 11.24 13.28
CA GLY A 102 -5.28 11.08 12.12
C GLY A 102 -4.64 10.38 10.93
N SER A 103 -3.34 10.05 10.98
CA SER A 103 -2.70 9.25 9.93
C SER A 103 -3.20 7.82 9.95
N ILE A 104 -3.27 7.23 8.75
CA ILE A 104 -3.72 5.84 8.56
C ILE A 104 -2.67 5.08 7.77
N HIS A 105 -2.25 3.94 8.30
CA HIS A 105 -1.27 3.06 7.68
C HIS A 105 -1.81 1.64 7.55
N GLU A 106 -1.45 0.99 6.45
CA GLU A 106 -1.68 -0.43 6.22
C GLU A 106 -0.37 -1.20 6.31
N TYR A 107 -0.40 -2.37 6.96
CA TYR A 107 0.71 -3.31 7.07
C TYR A 107 0.30 -4.65 6.46
N PHE A 108 1.08 -5.13 5.49
CA PHE A 108 0.75 -6.32 4.71
C PHE A 108 1.48 -7.56 5.19
N SER A 109 0.80 -8.70 5.06
CA SER A 109 1.33 -10.02 5.40
C SER A 109 1.70 -10.12 6.89
N VAL A 110 0.98 -9.40 7.74
CA VAL A 110 1.06 -9.54 9.20
C VAL A 110 0.44 -10.89 9.56
N PRO A 111 1.20 -11.84 10.13
CA PRO A 111 0.66 -13.15 10.48
C PRO A 111 -0.33 -13.07 11.64
N SER A 112 -1.34 -13.94 11.65
CA SER A 112 -2.39 -13.93 12.68
C SER A 112 -1.85 -14.11 14.11
N ASN A 113 -0.75 -14.86 14.29
CA ASN A 113 -0.13 -15.01 15.61
C ASN A 113 0.53 -13.71 16.12
N VAL A 114 1.06 -12.86 15.23
CA VAL A 114 1.58 -11.53 15.57
C VAL A 114 0.44 -10.59 15.91
N TYR A 115 -0.64 -10.61 15.11
CA TYR A 115 -1.85 -9.83 15.39
C TYR A 115 -2.51 -10.21 16.73
N ASN A 116 -2.64 -11.51 17.03
CA ASN A 116 -3.20 -11.98 18.30
C ASN A 116 -2.38 -11.50 19.50
N LYS A 117 -1.04 -11.50 19.38
CA LYS A 117 -0.17 -10.93 20.43
C LYS A 117 -0.36 -9.42 20.56
N PHE A 118 -0.51 -8.70 19.46
CA PHE A 118 -0.76 -7.26 19.47
C PHE A 118 -2.03 -6.91 20.26
N ILE A 119 -3.16 -7.57 19.97
CA ILE A 119 -4.42 -7.31 20.70
C ILE A 119 -4.36 -7.80 22.16
N ASN A 120 -3.65 -8.89 22.45
CA ASN A 120 -3.46 -9.37 23.83
C ASN A 120 -2.60 -8.44 24.68
N THR A 121 -1.84 -7.54 24.03
CA THR A 121 -1.12 -6.45 24.71
C THR A 121 -1.93 -5.16 24.77
N ASP A 122 -3.25 -5.22 24.56
CA ASP A 122 -4.12 -4.04 24.48
C ASP A 122 -3.65 -3.05 23.41
N ALA A 123 -3.30 -3.58 22.22
CA ALA A 123 -2.79 -2.82 21.09
C ALA A 123 -1.60 -1.88 21.43
N ASN A 124 -0.70 -2.34 22.30
CA ASN A 124 0.40 -1.52 22.80
C ASN A 124 1.30 -0.98 21.65
N PRO A 125 1.50 0.36 21.55
CA PRO A 125 2.38 0.96 20.53
C PRO A 125 3.83 0.48 20.59
N ARG A 126 4.36 0.14 21.77
CA ARG A 126 5.70 -0.43 21.94
C ARG A 126 5.80 -1.82 21.30
N PHE A 127 4.78 -2.66 21.47
CA PHE A 127 4.72 -3.97 20.81
C PHE A 127 4.68 -3.78 19.29
N ALA A 128 3.79 -2.92 18.81
CA ALA A 128 3.61 -2.68 17.38
C ALA A 128 4.89 -2.13 16.71
N ARG A 129 5.60 -1.18 17.33
CA ARG A 129 6.90 -0.71 16.84
C ARG A 129 7.94 -1.81 16.72
N ARG A 130 8.03 -2.69 17.72
CA ARG A 130 9.05 -3.75 17.77
C ARG A 130 8.76 -4.91 16.82
N HIS A 131 7.49 -5.21 16.57
CA HIS A 131 7.09 -6.45 15.93
C HIS A 131 6.29 -6.28 14.63
N ILE A 132 5.84 -5.06 14.30
CA ILE A 132 4.95 -4.82 13.17
C ILE A 132 5.47 -3.70 12.26
N PHE A 133 5.57 -2.48 12.80
CA PHE A 133 5.71 -1.25 12.01
C PHE A 133 6.92 -1.22 11.09
N ASN A 134 8.07 -1.70 11.59
CA ASN A 134 9.32 -1.77 10.85
C ASN A 134 9.65 -3.19 10.34
N SER A 135 8.72 -4.13 10.49
CA SER A 135 8.92 -5.55 10.12
C SER A 135 8.13 -5.99 8.88
N PHE A 136 7.06 -5.26 8.54
CA PHE A 136 6.20 -5.61 7.41
C PHE A 136 6.13 -4.50 6.37
N THR A 137 5.93 -4.88 5.12
CA THR A 137 5.65 -3.93 4.04
C THR A 137 4.43 -3.10 4.42
N ARG A 138 4.57 -1.77 4.33
CA ARG A 138 3.52 -0.83 4.68
C ARG A 138 3.14 0.08 3.53
N ARG A 139 1.98 0.74 3.63
CA ARG A 139 1.69 1.96 2.87
C ARG A 139 0.98 2.97 3.74
N ARG A 140 1.18 4.25 3.42
CA ARG A 140 0.39 5.36 3.94
C ARG A 140 -0.92 5.43 3.15
N ILE A 141 -2.05 5.43 3.86
CA ILE A 141 -3.38 5.64 3.29
C ILE A 141 -3.75 7.13 3.37
N SER A 142 -3.53 7.74 4.54
CA SER A 142 -3.70 9.17 4.77
C SER A 142 -2.58 9.69 5.68
N GLY A 143 -2.25 10.97 5.54
CA GLY A 143 -1.30 11.64 6.44
C GLY A 143 -1.92 12.08 7.76
N PRO A 144 -1.08 12.61 8.66
CA PRO A 144 -1.56 13.33 9.82
C PRO A 144 -2.52 14.44 9.39
N THR A 145 -3.65 14.56 10.09
CA THR A 145 -4.57 15.68 9.90
C THR A 145 -4.06 16.84 10.75
N ALA A 146 -4.01 18.05 10.18
CA ALA A 146 -3.71 19.24 10.97
C ALA A 146 -4.77 19.37 12.08
N ALA A 147 -4.30 19.57 13.31
CA ALA A 147 -5.15 19.80 14.48
C ALA A 147 -5.92 21.12 14.37
#